data_AF-A0A7C5H6F8-F1
#
_entry.id   AF-A0A7C5H6F8-F1
#
_cell.length_a   1.000
_cell.length_b   1.000
_cell.length_c   1.000
_cell.angle_alpha   90.00
_cell.angle_beta   90.00
_cell.angle_gamma   90.00
#
_symmetry.space_group_name_H-M   'P 1'
#
loop_
_entity.id
_entity.type
_entity.pdbx_description
1 polymer ?
#
loop_
_entity_poly.entity_id
_entity_poly.type
_entity_poly.pdbx_seq_one_letter_code
_entity_poly.pdbx_strand_id
1 'polypeptide(L)' 'MLREDLIGELQAINQYEEHIAALEDEEAIRVLEHIRDDEKEHVAELTKLIQKLDPIQAKKFDKETM' A
#
# COMPACT_ATOMS: atom_id res chain seq x y z
N MET A 1 -9.19 8.53 8.62
CA MET A 1 -10.32 8.36 7.67
C MET A 1 -9.82 7.35 6.65
N LEU A 2 -10.60 6.36 6.21
CA LEU A 2 -10.08 5.26 5.37
C LEU A 2 -9.20 5.67 4.17
N ARG A 3 -9.47 6.83 3.56
CA ARG A 3 -8.65 7.37 2.47
C ARG A 3 -7.32 7.96 2.93
N GLU A 4 -7.30 8.62 4.08
CA GLU A 4 -6.06 9.09 4.72
C GLU A 4 -5.20 7.88 5.15
N ASP A 5 -5.84 6.83 5.66
CA ASP A 5 -5.17 5.61 6.06
C ASP A 5 -4.52 4.95 4.83
N LEU A 6 -5.24 4.84 3.70
CA LEU A 6 -4.71 4.36 2.42
C LEU A 6 -3.55 5.23 1.88
N ILE A 7 -3.64 6.55 2.02
CA ILE A 7 -2.55 7.47 1.65
C ILE A 7 -1.29 7.18 2.48
N GLY A 8 -1.47 6.95 3.79
CA GLY A 8 -0.38 6.60 4.70
C GLY A 8 0.35 5.34 4.26
N GLU A 9 -0.38 4.27 3.94
CA GLU A 9 0.26 3.01 3.53
C GLU A 9 1.01 3.16 2.20
N LEU A 10 0.45 3.88 1.23
CA LEU A 10 1.14 4.17 -0.04
C LEU A 10 2.42 5.00 0.16
N GLN A 11 2.40 5.96 1.10
CA GLN A 11 3.59 6.74 1.45
C GLN A 11 4.65 5.87 2.12
N ALA A 12 4.25 4.99 3.04
CA ALA A 12 5.14 4.07 3.73
C ALA A 12 5.84 3.11 2.74
N ILE A 13 5.10 2.55 1.78
CA ILE A 13 5.67 1.72 0.72
C ILE A 13 6.79 2.46 -0.03
N ASN A 14 6.52 3.67 -0.51
CA ASN A 14 7.52 4.46 -1.25
C ASN A 14 8.73 4.80 -0.37
N GLN A 15 8.51 5.17 0.89
CA GLN A 15 9.60 5.46 1.83
C GLN A 15 10.50 4.25 2.08
N TYR A 16 9.92 3.07 2.27
CA TYR A 16 10.71 1.85 2.46
C TYR A 16 11.45 1.45 1.19
N GLU A 17 10.88 1.64 -0.01
CA GLU A 17 11.60 1.43 -1.27
C GLU A 17 12.81 2.37 -1.40
N GLU A 18 12.67 3.65 -1.06
CA GLU A 18 13.78 4.61 -1.05
C GLU A 18 14.88 4.21 -0.05
N HIS A 19 14.50 3.78 1.15
CA HIS A 19 15.46 3.29 2.15
C HIS A 19 16.18 2.03 1.70
N ILE A 20 15.45 1.04 1.16
CA ILE A 20 16.04 -0.22 0.65
C ILE A 20 17.06 0.08 -0.45
N ALA A 21 16.78 1.02 -1.35
CA ALA A 21 17.69 1.40 -2.42
C ALA A 21 18.96 2.14 -1.94
N ALA A 22 18.92 2.72 -0.74
CA ALA A 22 20.01 3.53 -0.19
C ALA A 22 20.87 2.80 0.86
N LEU A 23 20.41 1.64 1.36
CA LEU A 23 21.11 0.88 2.40
C LEU A 23 22.07 -0.15 1.80
N GLU A 24 23.12 -0.48 2.56
CA GLU A 24 24.05 -1.57 2.26
C GLU A 24 23.90 -2.75 3.24
N ASP A 25 23.27 -2.54 4.40
CA ASP A 25 23.08 -3.56 5.43
C ASP A 25 22.00 -4.56 5.01
N GLU A 26 22.39 -5.79 4.70
CA GLU A 26 21.49 -6.85 4.24
C GLU A 26 20.40 -7.21 5.26
N GLU A 27 20.70 -7.14 6.56
CA GLU A 27 19.72 -7.47 7.60
C GLU A 27 18.65 -6.38 7.67
N ALA A 28 19.07 -5.12 7.66
CA ALA A 28 18.15 -3.98 7.63
C ALA A 28 17.29 -3.99 6.37
N ILE A 29 17.87 -4.27 5.20
CA ILE A 29 17.14 -4.37 3.92
C ILE A 29 16.03 -5.41 4.02
N ARG A 30 16.33 -6.62 4.51
CA ARG A 30 15.34 -7.70 4.63
C ARG A 30 14.18 -7.34 5.56
N VAL A 31 14.46 -6.64 6.66
CA VAL A 31 13.42 -6.16 7.58
C VAL A 31 12.53 -5.13 6.87
N LEU A 32 13.11 -4.17 6.16
CA LEU A 32 12.34 -3.15 5.45
C LEU A 32 11.55 -3.74 4.28
N GLU A 33 12.07 -4.75 3.58
CA GLU A 33 11.33 -5.48 2.54
C GLU A 33 10.09 -6.15 3.11
N HIS A 34 10.21 -6.82 4.26
CA HIS A 34 9.08 -7.44 4.94
C HIS A 34 8.02 -6.40 5.33
N ILE A 35 8.43 -5.29 5.98
CA ILE A 35 7.50 -4.24 6.40
C ILE A 35 6.80 -3.62 5.19
N ARG A 36 7.55 -3.27 4.13
CA ARG A 36 6.97 -2.74 2.88
C ARG A 36 5.92 -3.68 2.30
N ASP A 37 6.16 -4.98 2.35
CA ASP A 37 5.24 -5.97 1.78
C ASP A 37 3.98 -6.14 2.65
N ASP A 38 4.08 -5.97 3.97
CA ASP A 38 2.90 -5.86 4.85
C ASP A 38 2.06 -4.62 4.52
N GLU A 39 2.69 -3.46 4.25
CA GLU A 39 1.94 -2.25 3.87
C GLU A 39 1.20 -2.42 2.52
N LYS A 40 1.74 -3.23 1.60
CA LYS A 40 1.04 -3.58 0.35
C LYS A 40 -0.22 -4.41 0.63
N GLU A 41 -0.19 -5.29 1.63
CA GLU A 41 -1.38 -6.00 2.09
C GLU A 41 -2.41 -5.03 2.67
N HIS A 42 -1.98 -4.09 3.54
CA HIS A 42 -2.86 -3.06 4.08
C HIS A 42 -3.51 -2.18 2.99
N VAL A 43 -2.75 -1.79 1.95
CA VAL A 43 -3.29 -1.08 0.78
C VAL A 43 -4.42 -1.89 0.12
N ALA A 44 -4.24 -3.19 -0.06
CA ALA A 44 -5.24 -4.06 -0.68
C ALA A 44 -6.51 -4.17 0.19
N GLU A 45 -6.35 -4.34 1.50
CA GLU A 45 -7.47 -4.42 2.45
C GLU A 45 -8.26 -3.11 2.53
N LEU A 46 -7.57 -1.98 2.66
CA LEU A 46 -8.20 -0.65 2.71
C LEU A 46 -8.90 -0.32 1.40
N THR A 47 -8.29 -0.65 0.26
CA THR A 47 -8.91 -0.47 -1.06
C THR A 47 -10.20 -1.26 -1.18
N LYS A 48 -10.21 -2.54 -0.76
CA LYS A 48 -11.40 -3.38 -0.76
C LYS A 48 -12.50 -2.83 0.17
N LEU A 49 -12.13 -2.33 1.35
CA LEU A 49 -13.06 -1.73 2.28
C LEU A 49 -13.68 -0.43 1.72
N ILE A 50 -12.86 0.40 1.07
CA ILE A 50 -13.32 1.62 0.39
C ILE A 50 -14.30 1.27 -0.74
N GLN A 51 -14.00 0.30 -1.59
CA GLN A 51 -14.93 -0.16 -2.64
C GLN A 51 -16.26 -0.65 -2.06
N LYS A 52 -16.23 -1.37 -0.93
CA LYS A 52 -17.46 -1.82 -0.27
C LYS A 52 -18.34 -0.66 0.22
N LEU A 53 -17.73 0.46 0.61
CA LEU A 53 -18.43 1.60 1.21
C LEU A 53 -18.74 2.74 0.22
N ASP A 54 -18.07 2.80 -0.93
CA ASP A 54 -18.25 3.81 -1.97
C ASP A 54 -18.63 3.16 -3.32
N PRO A 55 -19.93 3.15 -3.67
CA PRO A 55 -20.41 2.57 -4.92
C PRO A 55 -19.86 3.23 -6.19
N ILE A 56 -19.47 4.51 -6.13
CA ILE A 56 -18.88 5.21 -7.28
C ILE A 56 -17.46 4.70 -7.50
N GLN A 57 -16.66 4.60 -6.43
CA GLN A 57 -15.31 4.04 -6.53
C GLN A 57 -15.35 2.57 -6.94
N ALA A 58 -16.23 1.75 -6.38
CA ALA A 58 -16.41 0.35 -6.81
C ALA A 58 -16.63 0.25 -8.33
N LYS A 59 -17.59 1.01 -8.86
CA LYS A 59 -17.89 1.03 -10.31
C LYS A 59 -16.70 1.51 -11.16
N LYS A 60 -15.80 2.33 -10.62
CA LYS A 60 -14.61 2.80 -11.33
C LYS A 60 -13.54 1.71 -11.39
N PHE A 61 -13.29 1.01 -10.28
CA PHE A 61 -12.38 -0.15 -10.25
C PHE A 61 -12.85 -1.30 -11.16
N ASP A 62 -14.16 -1.60 -11.18
CA ASP A 62 -14.71 -2.66 -12.05
C ASP A 62 -14.49 -2.37 -13.55
N LYS A 63 -14.49 -1.10 -13.94
CA LYS A 63 -14.27 -0.68 -15.35
C LYS A 63 -12.82 -0.78 -15.79
N GLU A 64 -11.87 -0.78 -14.86
CA GLU A 64 -10.44 -0.89 -15.17
C GLU A 64 -9.95 -2.35 -15.16
N THR A 65 -10.78 -3.27 -14.65
CA THR A 65 -10.50 -4.72 -14.62
C THR A 65 -11.08 -5.47 -15.84
N MET A 66 -11.63 -4.74 -16.83
CA MET A 66 -12.15 -5.26 -18.11
C MET A 66 -11.34 -4.70 -19.28
#